data_AF-A0A7S2B4I1-F1
#
_entry.id   AF-A0A7S2B4I1-F1
#
_cell.length_a   1.000
_cell.length_b   1.000
_cell.length_c   1.000
_cell.angle_alpha   90.00
_cell.angle_beta   90.00
_cell.angle_gamma   90.00
#
_symmetry.space_group_name_H-M   'P 1'
#
loop_
_entity.id
_entity.type
_entity.pdbx_description
1 polymer ?
#
loop_
_entity_poly.entity_id
_entity_poly.type
_entity_poly.pdbx_seq_one_letter_code
_entity_poly.pdbx_strand_id
1 'polypeptide(L)'
;EKFRPLSGRTNVVLTKAASEPGFASPYPEGVLVASSVKAAVEALSAREDVGEIFVIGGQAAYEEAIGIPSCDRIFITRVGKDIDCDAFFPAFDASAYEVVHVSATRSHEGLPYDFIV
;
A
#
# COMPACT_ATOMS: atom_id res chain seq x y z
N GLU A 1 8.10 -15.71 -4.04
CA GLU A 1 9.30 -15.38 -3.22
C GLU A 1 10.41 -14.67 -3.98
N LYS A 2 10.60 -14.92 -5.29
CA LYS A 2 11.69 -14.32 -6.11
C LYS A 2 11.93 -12.81 -5.97
N PHE A 3 10.90 -12.01 -5.64
CA PHE A 3 10.96 -10.55 -5.58
C PHE A 3 10.70 -9.97 -4.19
N ARG A 4 10.80 -10.79 -3.13
CA ARG A 4 10.65 -10.36 -1.74
C ARG A 4 12.01 -10.46 -1.03
N PRO A 5 12.48 -9.41 -0.33
CA PRO A 5 11.90 -8.07 -0.25
C PRO A 5 12.04 -7.30 -1.57
N LEU A 6 11.26 -6.24 -1.72
CA LEU A 6 11.28 -5.36 -2.88
C LEU A 6 12.60 -4.58 -2.91
N SER A 7 13.44 -4.81 -3.93
CA SER A 7 14.77 -4.21 -4.03
C SER A 7 14.75 -2.68 -4.08
N GLY A 8 15.76 -2.04 -3.47
CA GLY A 8 15.94 -0.58 -3.45
C GLY A 8 14.92 0.17 -2.59
N ARG A 9 14.18 -0.54 -1.72
CA ARG A 9 13.10 0.02 -0.90
C ARG A 9 13.21 -0.47 0.54
N THR A 10 12.83 0.38 1.48
CA THR A 10 12.54 -0.04 2.86
C THR A 10 11.22 -0.81 2.85
N ASN A 11 11.28 -2.10 3.18
CA ASN A 11 10.10 -2.96 3.21
C ASN A 11 9.57 -3.02 4.65
N VAL A 12 8.27 -2.81 4.83
CA VAL A 12 7.60 -2.96 6.11
C VAL A 12 6.45 -3.95 5.97
N VAL A 13 6.42 -4.97 6.83
CA VAL A 13 5.31 -5.92 6.89
C VAL A 13 4.42 -5.61 8.07
N LEU A 14 3.12 -5.50 7.83
CA LEU A 14 2.13 -5.31 8.87
C LEU A 14 1.68 -6.66 9.43
N THR A 15 1.77 -6.83 10.75
CA THR A 15 1.27 -8.02 11.44
C THR A 15 0.87 -7.70 12.87
N LYS A 16 -0.28 -8.21 13.32
CA LYS A 16 -0.75 -8.03 14.70
C LYS A 16 0.23 -8.59 15.73
N ALA A 17 0.93 -9.67 15.38
CA ALA A 17 1.94 -10.32 16.21
C ALA A 17 3.10 -9.38 16.61
N ALA A 18 3.34 -8.31 15.84
CA ALA A 18 4.38 -7.33 16.16
C ALA A 18 4.15 -6.60 17.50
N SER A 19 2.93 -6.64 18.03
CA SER A 19 2.58 -6.06 19.33
C SER A 19 2.68 -7.07 20.49
N GLU A 20 2.95 -8.35 20.21
CA GLU A 20 2.97 -9.40 21.21
C GLU A 20 4.32 -9.46 21.96
N PRO A 21 4.32 -9.64 23.30
CA PRO A 21 5.55 -9.83 24.05
C PRO A 21 6.35 -11.05 23.55
N GLY A 22 7.64 -10.86 23.27
CA GLY A 22 8.50 -11.93 22.77
C GLY A 22 8.40 -12.21 21.28
N PHE A 23 7.69 -11.37 20.50
CA PHE A 23 7.68 -11.47 19.06
C PHE A 23 9.09 -11.40 18.47
N ALA A 24 9.47 -12.45 17.74
CA ALA A 24 10.65 -12.47 16.91
C ALA A 24 10.22 -12.41 15.44
N SER A 25 10.71 -11.40 14.71
CA SER A 25 10.40 -11.24 13.29
C SER A 25 10.84 -12.48 12.50
N PRO A 26 9.93 -13.15 11.78
CA PRO A 26 10.28 -14.27 10.90
C PRO A 26 10.80 -13.80 9.52
N TYR A 27 10.83 -12.49 9.28
CA TYR A 27 11.19 -11.92 7.99
C TYR A 27 12.72 -11.75 7.84
N PRO A 28 13.24 -11.72 6.60
CA PRO A 28 14.66 -11.50 6.34
C PRO A 28 15.20 -10.22 6.98
N GLU A 29 16.50 -10.18 7.22
CA GLU A 29 17.20 -8.99 7.71
C GLU A 29 16.91 -7.76 6.83
N GLY A 30 16.70 -6.60 7.46
CA GLY A 30 16.35 -5.35 6.80
C GLY A 30 14.86 -5.17 6.49
N VAL A 31 14.02 -6.20 6.67
CA VAL A 31 12.55 -6.05 6.63
C VAL A 31 12.06 -5.59 7.99
N LEU A 32 11.42 -4.42 8.03
CA LEU A 32 10.78 -3.92 9.23
C LEU A 32 9.41 -4.55 9.43
N VAL A 33 8.95 -4.54 10.67
CA VAL A 33 7.63 -5.04 11.04
C VAL A 33 6.92 -3.99 11.88
N ALA A 34 5.64 -3.77 11.61
CA ALA A 34 4.79 -2.89 12.41
C ALA A 34 3.43 -3.55 12.67
N SER A 35 2.76 -3.14 13.74
CA SER A 35 1.43 -3.66 14.11
C SER A 35 0.28 -3.01 13.34
N SER A 36 0.51 -1.85 12.72
CA SER A 36 -0.49 -1.08 11.99
C SER A 36 0.17 -0.13 10.98
N VAL A 37 -0.59 0.37 10.01
CA VAL A 37 -0.11 1.40 9.05
C VAL A 37 0.34 2.65 9.80
N LYS A 38 -0.45 3.12 10.77
CA LYS A 38 -0.12 4.29 11.58
C LYS A 38 1.24 4.14 12.28
N ALA A 39 1.47 2.99 12.94
CA ALA A 39 2.74 2.72 13.60
C ALA A 39 3.92 2.69 12.61
N ALA A 40 3.71 2.13 11.41
CA ALA A 40 4.72 2.14 10.36
C ALA A 40 5.03 3.56 9.88
N VAL A 41 4.01 4.38 9.63
CA VAL A 41 4.17 5.77 9.21
C VAL A 41 4.92 6.58 10.26
N GLU A 42 4.56 6.47 11.54
CA GLU A 42 5.25 7.16 12.63
C GLU A 42 6.74 6.78 12.71
N ALA A 43 7.06 5.49 12.56
CA ALA A 43 8.45 5.01 12.59
C ALA A 43 9.26 5.45 11.35
N LEU A 44 8.62 5.56 10.19
CA LEU A 44 9.29 5.89 8.93
C LEU A 44 9.43 7.40 8.72
N SER A 45 8.46 8.22 9.15
CA SER A 45 8.46 9.67 8.97
C SER A 45 9.61 10.38 9.70
N ALA A 46 10.22 9.73 10.69
CA ALA A 46 11.39 10.25 11.41
C ALA A 46 12.74 9.94 10.72
N ARG A 47 12.73 9.17 9.63
CA ARG A 47 13.96 8.71 8.97
C ARG A 47 14.34 9.62 7.80
N GLU A 48 15.59 10.10 7.80
CA GLU A 48 16.13 10.95 6.73
C GLU A 48 16.35 10.20 5.41
N ASP A 49 16.46 8.86 5.45
CA ASP A 49 16.64 8.03 4.25
C ASP A 49 15.33 7.59 3.59
N VAL A 50 14.18 8.06 4.10
CA VAL A 50 12.85 7.76 3.56
C VAL A 50 12.30 9.01 2.87
N GLY A 51 12.06 8.92 1.56
CA GLY A 51 11.47 10.00 0.77
C GLY A 51 9.94 9.98 0.76
N GLU A 52 9.34 8.86 0.32
CA GLU A 52 7.89 8.68 0.23
C GLU A 52 7.49 7.32 0.80
N ILE A 53 6.34 7.26 1.47
CA ILE A 53 5.77 6.04 2.04
C ILE A 53 4.62 5.58 1.15
N PHE A 54 4.75 4.37 0.60
CA PHE A 54 3.69 3.75 -0.22
C PHE A 54 3.06 2.58 0.53
N VAL A 55 1.75 2.66 0.76
CA VAL A 55 0.95 1.52 1.23
C VAL A 55 0.58 0.68 0.01
N ILE A 56 1.07 -0.57 -0.03
CA ILE A 56 0.95 -1.45 -1.20
C ILE A 56 -0.06 -2.60 -0.99
N GLY A 57 -0.97 -2.44 -0.02
CA GLY A 57 -2.03 -3.40 0.32
C GLY A 57 -1.66 -4.32 1.49
N GLY A 58 -2.49 -5.31 1.84
CA GLY A 58 -3.80 -5.63 1.24
C GLY A 58 -4.96 -4.77 1.75
N GLN A 59 -6.20 -5.27 1.60
CA GLN A 59 -7.44 -4.57 1.96
C GLN A 59 -7.38 -3.84 3.32
N ALA A 60 -7.00 -4.54 4.39
CA ALA A 60 -6.95 -3.96 5.75
C ALA A 60 -5.92 -2.81 5.86
N ALA A 61 -4.81 -2.88 5.13
CA ALA A 61 -3.82 -1.82 5.12
C ALA A 61 -4.33 -0.60 4.32
N TYR A 62 -5.04 -0.81 3.21
CA TYR A 62 -5.68 0.28 2.48
C TYR A 62 -6.76 0.96 3.33
N GLU A 63 -7.57 0.18 4.05
CA GLU A 63 -8.63 0.70 4.91
C GLU A 63 -8.07 1.58 6.03
N GLU A 64 -7.01 1.13 6.70
CA GLU A 64 -6.33 1.96 7.70
C GLU A 64 -5.69 3.20 7.06
N ALA A 65 -4.99 3.05 5.92
CA ALA A 65 -4.25 4.13 5.27
C ALA A 65 -5.14 5.29 4.82
N ILE A 66 -6.28 5.01 4.17
CA ILE A 66 -7.22 6.03 3.70
C ILE A 66 -7.81 6.83 4.88
N GLY A 67 -7.93 6.21 6.05
CA GLY A 67 -8.38 6.88 7.27
C GLY A 67 -7.33 7.80 7.91
N ILE A 68 -6.07 7.77 7.46
CA ILE A 68 -5.00 8.61 8.01
C ILE A 68 -5.03 9.98 7.29
N PRO A 69 -5.06 11.11 8.02
CA PRO A 69 -5.07 12.45 7.43
C PRO A 69 -3.90 12.79 6.49
N SER A 70 -2.78 12.06 6.61
CA SER A 70 -1.59 12.22 5.77
C SER A 70 -1.56 11.28 4.55
N CYS A 71 -2.70 10.72 4.15
CA CYS A 71 -2.81 9.97 2.89
C CYS A 71 -2.95 10.95 1.71
N ASP A 72 -1.82 11.39 1.16
CA ASP A 72 -1.81 12.50 0.20
C ASP A 72 -2.36 12.14 -1.18
N ARG A 73 -2.10 10.92 -1.67
CA ARG A 73 -2.42 10.49 -3.05
C ARG A 73 -2.79 9.01 -3.11
N ILE A 74 -3.74 8.68 -3.99
CA ILE A 74 -4.12 7.30 -4.28
C ILE A 74 -3.78 6.99 -5.74
N PHE A 75 -2.78 6.15 -5.96
CA PHE A 75 -2.40 5.70 -7.30
C PHE A 75 -3.20 4.45 -7.67
N ILE A 76 -4.15 4.58 -8.59
CA ILE A 76 -5.06 3.49 -8.97
C ILE A 76 -4.78 3.05 -10.41
N THR A 77 -4.67 1.75 -10.62
CA THR A 77 -4.78 1.14 -11.95
C THR A 77 -6.22 0.67 -12.12
N ARG A 78 -6.99 1.30 -13.02
CA ARG A 78 -8.36 0.88 -13.30
C ARG A 78 -8.35 -0.24 -14.33
N VAL A 79 -8.70 -1.44 -13.90
CA VAL A 79 -8.82 -2.62 -14.78
C VAL A 79 -10.19 -2.59 -15.45
N GLY A 80 -10.23 -2.56 -16.78
CA GLY A 80 -11.46 -2.40 -17.57
C GLY A 80 -12.25 -3.69 -17.80
N LYS A 81 -12.17 -4.64 -16.87
CA LYS A 81 -12.97 -5.89 -16.87
C LYS A 81 -13.34 -6.25 -15.44
N ASP A 82 -14.53 -6.84 -15.31
CA ASP A 82 -14.94 -7.48 -14.07
C ASP A 82 -14.26 -8.85 -13.94
N ILE A 83 -13.71 -9.10 -12.76
CA ILE A 83 -12.99 -10.33 -12.39
C ILE A 83 -13.57 -10.77 -11.05
N ASP A 84 -13.75 -12.08 -10.86
CA ASP A 84 -14.18 -12.64 -9.58
C ASP A 84 -13.08 -12.48 -8.53
N CYS A 85 -13.42 -11.86 -7.41
CA CYS A 85 -12.49 -11.42 -6.37
C CYS A 85 -13.09 -11.67 -4.97
N ASP A 86 -12.23 -12.01 -4.01
CA ASP A 86 -12.59 -12.24 -2.61
C ASP A 86 -12.20 -11.09 -1.67
N ALA A 87 -11.38 -10.14 -2.17
CA ALA A 87 -10.94 -8.95 -1.47
C ALA A 87 -11.15 -7.71 -2.33
N PHE A 88 -11.60 -6.62 -1.71
CA PHE A 88 -11.97 -5.38 -2.40
C PHE A 88 -11.21 -4.19 -1.82
N PHE A 89 -10.95 -3.19 -2.66
CA PHE A 89 -10.47 -1.90 -2.18
C PHE A 89 -11.57 -1.26 -1.29
N PRO A 90 -11.22 -0.69 -0.13
CA PRO A 90 -12.20 -0.08 0.76
C PRO A 90 -12.93 1.08 0.09
N ALA A 91 -14.21 1.28 0.47
CA ALA A 91 -14.92 2.49 0.09
C ALA A 91 -14.26 3.70 0.78
N PHE A 92 -14.17 4.82 0.06
CA PHE A 92 -13.62 6.07 0.58
C PHE A 92 -14.40 7.27 0.07
N ASP A 93 -14.33 8.38 0.80
CA ASP A 93 -14.98 9.61 0.39
C ASP A 93 -14.22 10.21 -0.80
N ALA A 94 -14.73 9.95 -2.01
CA ALA A 94 -14.16 10.49 -3.23
C ALA A 94 -14.21 12.03 -3.29
N SER A 95 -15.05 12.69 -2.49
CA SER A 95 -15.06 14.17 -2.43
C SER A 95 -13.88 14.76 -1.67
N ALA A 96 -13.16 13.94 -0.88
CA ALA A 96 -11.92 14.34 -0.21
C ALA A 96 -10.70 14.34 -1.15
N TYR A 97 -10.86 13.85 -2.39
CA TYR A 97 -9.79 13.73 -3.36
C TYR A 97 -10.18 14.42 -4.67
N GLU A 98 -9.18 14.96 -5.38
CA GLU A 98 -9.33 15.44 -6.75
C GLU A 98 -8.49 14.58 -7.69
N VAL A 99 -9.02 14.32 -8.88
CA VAL A 99 -8.29 13.61 -9.92
C VAL A 99 -7.30 14.57 -10.57
N VAL A 100 -6.01 14.28 -10.43
CA VAL A 100 -4.92 15.12 -10.97
C VAL A 100 -4.31 14.54 -12.24
N HIS A 101 -4.48 13.25 -12.48
CA HIS A 101 -3.98 12.60 -13.70
C HIS A 101 -4.86 11.45 -14.16
N VAL A 102 -5.07 11.36 -15.48
CA VAL A 102 -5.63 10.17 -16.15
C VAL A 102 -4.76 9.85 -17.35
N SER A 103 -4.22 8.63 -17.40
CA SER A 103 -3.41 8.19 -18.54
C SER A 103 -4.29 7.77 -19.73
N ALA A 104 -3.69 7.67 -20.92
CA ALA A 104 -4.31 6.95 -22.02
C ALA A 104 -4.55 5.47 -21.66
N THR A 105 -5.66 4.89 -22.14
CA THR A 105 -5.96 3.47 -21.98
C THR A 105 -4.91 2.62 -22.71
N ARG A 106 -4.46 1.57 -22.03
CA ARG A 106 -3.54 0.55 -22.53
C ARG A 106 -4.21 -0.81 -22.49
N SER A 107 -3.58 -1.80 -23.08
CA SER A 107 -4.04 -3.18 -23.02
C SER A 107 -2.85 -4.12 -22.89
N HIS A 108 -3.00 -5.14 -22.06
CA HIS A 108 -2.05 -6.24 -21.94
C HIS A 108 -2.84 -7.55 -21.98
N GLU A 109 -2.49 -8.45 -22.92
CA GLU A 109 -3.21 -9.73 -23.11
C GLU A 109 -4.74 -9.57 -23.26
N GLY A 110 -5.17 -8.48 -23.90
CA GLY A 110 -6.59 -8.18 -24.10
C GLY A 110 -7.31 -7.67 -22.85
N LEU A 111 -6.59 -7.38 -21.75
CA LEU A 111 -7.10 -6.70 -20.57
C LEU A 111 -6.84 -5.18 -20.69
N PRO A 112 -7.87 -4.35 -20.93
CA PRO A 112 -7.71 -2.91 -20.95
C PRO A 112 -7.48 -2.37 -19.52
N TYR A 113 -6.63 -1.35 -19.39
CA TYR A 113 -6.42 -0.64 -18.14
C TYR A 113 -5.91 0.79 -18.38
N ASP A 114 -6.08 1.66 -17.39
CA ASP A 114 -5.41 2.96 -17.32
C ASP A 114 -4.92 3.27 -15.90
N PHE A 115 -4.16 4.35 -15.77
CA PHE A 115 -3.66 4.86 -14.50
C PHE A 115 -4.36 6.17 -14.17
N ILE A 116 -4.83 6.27 -12.93
CA ILE A 116 -5.41 7.49 -12.37
C ILE A 116 -4.71 7.82 -11.05
N VAL A 117 -4.47 9.11 -10.85
CA VAL A 117 -3.97 9.70 -9.60
C VAL A 117 -4.93 10.80 -9.18
#